data_AF-A0A7R8ZCF4-F1
#
_entry.id   AF-A0A7R8ZCF4-F1
#
_cell.length_a   1.000
_cell.length_b   1.000
_cell.length_c   1.000
_cell.angle_alpha   90.00
_cell.angle_beta   90.00
_cell.angle_gamma   90.00
#
_symmetry.space_group_name_H-M   'P 1'
#
loop_
_entity.id
_entity.type
_entity.pdbx_description
1 polymer ?
#
loop_
_entity_poly.entity_id
_entity_poly.type
_entity_poly.pdbx_seq_one_letter_code
_entity_poly.pdbx_strand_id
1 'polypeptide(L)'
;MVSSVQIYNLLHNIQEDDLQHLQLFTEYGRLALAEDSDSTPFQKLQFLVRDWSFPYEAPYGAQGGDNILKRRLQVSDKQHPELQSLREHITKCFSDISCFLMPHPGLKVATCPDFDGKLSDIEPEFQKHLKIFVPMVLASENLVIKEIAGQKVKAKELVQYFKSYLEIYKGDELPEPKSMLAATAEANNLAAVAAARETYVNLMEGVCGGGKPYLNTQMLETQHAHIKDKAMLQFRSKRKMGGDNFSEKYREKLDSDLEELFEQFRGHNESKNIFKAARTPAVFFALAVVFYILSGLFGLIGIYSVANICNMAMGVALITLILWAYIRYSGEMREIGAQLDELANLIWDNVIVLYLEERTAKSNRNIQKELTQFTLYTAAIGQRSSNGCLLKKIDRHRPIPLIEM
;
A
#
# COMPACT_ATOMS: atom_id res chain seq x y z
N MET A 1 4.14 17.01 21.79
CA MET A 1 3.40 16.10 20.89
C MET A 1 4.32 15.40 19.89
N VAL A 2 5.13 16.14 19.12
CA VAL A 2 6.01 15.56 18.07
C VAL A 2 7.29 14.92 18.63
N SER A 3 7.88 15.52 19.66
CA SER A 3 9.13 15.06 20.27
C SER A 3 9.01 13.68 20.94
N SER A 4 10.09 12.90 20.89
CA SER A 4 10.29 11.71 21.73
C SER A 4 10.96 12.08 23.06
N VAL A 5 11.90 13.03 23.02
CA VAL A 5 12.51 13.64 24.19
C VAL A 5 12.16 15.12 24.20
N GLN A 6 11.44 15.56 25.23
CA GLN A 6 11.12 16.97 25.45
C GLN A 6 12.03 17.54 26.53
N ILE A 7 12.87 18.53 26.18
CA ILE A 7 13.61 19.29 27.18
C ILE A 7 12.74 20.48 27.59
N TYR A 8 12.35 20.52 28.85
CA TYR A 8 11.63 21.64 29.44
C TYR A 8 12.62 22.53 30.16
N ASN A 9 13.01 23.61 29.48
CA ASN A 9 14.06 24.53 29.92
C ASN A 9 13.48 25.61 30.84
N LEU A 10 13.85 25.55 32.11
CA LEU A 10 13.39 26.42 33.19
C LEU A 10 14.53 27.26 33.74
N LEU A 11 14.22 28.40 34.34
CA LEU A 11 15.21 29.31 34.93
C LEU A 11 15.13 29.25 36.47
N HIS A 12 16.29 29.10 37.11
CA HIS A 12 16.52 29.05 38.56
C HIS A 12 15.87 27.90 39.32
N ASN A 13 14.58 27.64 39.14
CA ASN A 13 13.84 26.63 39.92
C ASN A 13 12.64 26.09 39.12
N ILE A 14 11.99 25.05 39.67
CA ILE A 14 10.70 24.54 39.18
C ILE A 14 9.61 25.17 40.05
N GLN A 15 8.83 26.08 39.46
CA GLN A 15 7.72 26.76 40.12
C GLN A 15 6.37 26.05 39.83
N GLU A 16 5.33 26.37 40.60
CA GLU A 16 3.99 25.80 40.36
C GLU A 16 3.42 26.27 39.02
N ASP A 17 3.70 27.51 38.62
CA ASP A 17 3.27 28.09 37.35
C ASP A 17 3.85 27.31 36.15
N ASP A 18 5.09 26.83 36.27
CA ASP A 18 5.72 25.97 35.26
C ASP A 18 4.98 24.64 35.12
N LEU A 19 4.54 24.05 36.23
CA LEU A 19 3.76 22.83 36.23
C LEU A 19 2.37 23.06 35.63
N GLN A 20 1.74 24.22 35.88
CA GLN A 20 0.45 24.57 35.28
C GLN A 20 0.52 24.71 33.76
N HIS A 21 1.64 25.20 33.20
CA HIS A 21 1.81 25.21 31.74
C HIS A 21 1.83 23.79 31.13
N LEU A 22 2.22 22.77 31.91
CA LEU A 22 2.15 21.37 31.48
C LEU A 22 0.73 20.81 31.52
N GLN A 23 -0.21 21.50 32.17
CA GLN A 23 -1.59 21.02 32.36
C GLN A 23 -2.29 20.71 31.05
N LEU A 24 -2.17 21.58 30.03
CA LEU A 24 -2.78 21.35 28.72
C LEU A 24 -2.32 20.03 28.09
N PHE A 25 -1.03 19.72 28.20
CA PHE A 25 -0.48 18.47 27.69
C PHE A 25 -0.95 17.27 28.50
N THR A 26 -1.06 17.41 29.82
CA THR A 26 -1.58 16.34 30.67
C THR A 26 -3.08 16.10 30.46
N GLU A 27 -3.86 17.12 30.15
CA GLU A 27 -5.28 16.99 29.83
C GLU A 27 -5.49 16.27 28.50
N TYR A 28 -4.70 16.63 27.48
CA TYR A 28 -4.63 15.85 26.24
C TYR A 28 -4.19 14.40 26.50
N GLY A 29 -3.13 14.22 27.29
CA GLY A 29 -2.59 12.90 27.64
C GLY A 29 -3.62 12.04 28.39
N ARG A 30 -4.41 12.64 29.28
CA ARG A 30 -5.51 11.99 29.99
C ARG A 30 -6.58 11.48 29.03
N LEU A 31 -6.97 12.28 28.04
CA LEU A 31 -7.93 11.83 27.01
C LEU A 31 -7.36 10.68 26.18
N ALA A 32 -6.07 10.75 25.82
CA ALA A 32 -5.41 9.67 25.07
C ALA A 32 -5.31 8.37 25.87
N LEU A 33 -5.00 8.46 27.18
CA LEU A 33 -4.99 7.32 28.10
C LEU A 33 -6.38 6.72 28.33
N ALA A 34 -7.43 7.54 28.25
CA ALA A 34 -8.81 7.07 28.39
C ALA A 34 -9.30 6.26 27.18
N GLU A 35 -8.80 6.58 25.98
CA GLU A 35 -9.10 5.80 24.76
C GLU A 35 -8.16 4.60 24.56
N ASP A 36 -6.91 4.68 25.02
CA ASP A 36 -5.88 3.66 24.85
C ASP A 36 -5.17 3.41 26.20
N SER A 37 -5.66 2.44 26.98
CA SER A 37 -5.22 2.18 28.37
C SER A 37 -3.78 1.67 28.51
N ASP A 38 -3.20 1.11 27.45
CA ASP A 38 -1.97 0.31 27.55
C ASP A 38 -0.69 1.08 27.19
N SER A 39 -0.76 2.38 26.83
CA SER A 39 0.44 3.13 26.44
C SER A 39 0.42 4.57 26.93
N THR A 40 1.55 5.03 27.48
CA THR A 40 1.74 6.44 27.83
C THR A 40 1.80 7.31 26.56
N PRO A 41 1.08 8.44 26.52
CA PRO A 41 1.00 9.30 25.33
C PRO A 41 2.32 10.01 25.03
N PHE A 42 3.13 10.27 26.05
CA PHE A 42 4.44 10.88 25.92
C PHE A 42 5.53 9.99 26.47
N GLN A 43 6.74 10.18 25.95
CA GLN A 43 7.88 9.34 26.26
C GLN A 43 8.74 9.99 27.36
N LYS A 44 9.76 10.77 26.97
CA LYS A 44 10.71 11.35 27.93
C LYS A 44 10.50 12.85 28.11
N LEU A 45 10.31 13.28 29.36
CA LEU A 45 10.34 14.68 29.77
C LEU A 45 11.60 14.95 30.60
N GLN A 46 12.47 15.80 30.09
CA GLN A 46 13.70 16.22 30.74
C GLN A 46 13.53 17.65 31.24
N PHE A 47 13.35 17.84 32.54
CA PHE A 47 13.47 19.16 33.16
C PHE A 47 14.93 19.59 33.11
N LEU A 48 15.19 20.79 32.61
CA LEU A 48 16.51 21.41 32.59
C LEU A 48 16.41 22.72 33.35
N VAL A 49 16.86 22.72 34.60
CA VAL A 49 16.88 23.92 35.44
C VAL A 49 18.20 24.65 35.20
N ARG A 50 18.10 25.79 34.53
CA ARG A 50 19.22 26.70 34.25
C ARG A 50 19.53 27.53 35.48
N ASP A 51 20.79 27.89 35.64
CA ASP A 51 21.23 28.84 36.67
C ASP A 51 20.81 28.42 38.08
N TRP A 52 21.00 27.14 38.39
CA TRP A 52 20.75 26.59 39.72
C TRP A 52 21.73 27.19 40.74
N SER A 53 21.21 27.92 41.70
CA SER A 53 22.00 28.70 42.66
C SER A 53 22.31 27.98 43.97
N PHE A 54 21.72 26.80 44.20
CA PHE A 54 21.76 26.12 45.50
C PHE A 54 22.42 24.72 45.43
N PRO A 55 23.69 24.61 44.97
CA PRO A 55 24.38 23.33 44.87
C PRO A 55 24.57 22.63 46.22
N TYR A 56 24.55 23.39 47.31
CA TYR A 56 24.63 22.89 48.68
C TYR A 56 23.36 22.16 49.14
N GLU A 57 22.18 22.47 48.57
CA GLU A 57 20.94 21.76 48.86
C GLU A 57 20.80 20.52 47.98
N ALA A 58 21.09 20.68 46.68
CA ALA A 58 21.09 19.61 45.71
C ALA A 58 22.25 19.81 44.73
N PRO A 59 23.15 18.83 44.56
CA PRO A 59 24.32 18.97 43.70
C PRO A 59 23.92 19.13 42.22
N TYR A 60 24.79 19.74 41.44
CA TYR A 60 24.58 19.86 39.99
C TYR A 60 24.47 18.50 39.29
N GLY A 61 23.83 18.50 38.12
CA GLY A 61 23.62 17.32 37.29
C GLY A 61 22.31 16.57 37.59
N ALA A 62 22.25 15.32 37.13
CA ALA A 62 21.05 14.50 37.18
C ALA A 62 20.67 14.05 38.60
N GLN A 63 21.66 13.72 39.44
CA GLN A 63 21.41 13.22 40.80
C GLN A 63 20.69 14.25 41.68
N GLY A 64 21.16 15.50 41.69
CA GLY A 64 20.46 16.56 42.41
C GLY A 64 19.13 16.94 41.74
N GLY A 65 19.07 16.88 40.41
CA GLY A 65 17.84 17.09 39.65
C GLY A 65 16.73 16.15 40.08
N ASP A 66 17.01 14.85 40.15
CA ASP A 66 16.03 13.84 40.57
C ASP A 66 15.56 14.06 42.01
N ASN A 67 16.44 14.51 42.91
CA ASN A 67 16.08 14.84 44.29
C ASN A 67 15.10 16.03 44.35
N ILE A 68 15.38 17.10 43.61
CA ILE A 68 14.49 18.28 43.53
C ILE A 68 13.17 17.91 42.87
N LEU A 69 13.22 17.17 41.76
CA LEU A 69 12.04 16.75 41.01
C LEU A 69 11.10 15.88 41.86
N LYS A 70 11.64 14.88 42.57
CA LYS A 70 10.84 14.02 43.47
C LYS A 70 10.18 14.82 44.58
N ARG A 71 10.86 15.82 45.16
CA ARG A 71 10.26 16.72 46.16
C ARG A 71 9.14 17.58 45.57
N ARG A 72 9.32 18.11 44.35
CA ARG A 72 8.34 18.99 43.69
C ARG A 72 7.11 18.24 43.17
N LEU A 73 7.29 17.01 42.67
CA LEU A 73 6.20 16.13 42.22
C LEU A 73 5.59 15.29 43.37
N GLN A 74 6.11 15.45 44.59
CA GLN A 74 5.48 15.24 45.89
C GLN A 74 3.97 15.43 45.94
N VAL A 75 3.13 14.40 45.75
CA VAL A 75 1.69 14.52 46.06
C VAL A 75 1.50 14.52 47.57
N SER A 76 0.84 15.55 48.10
CA SER A 76 0.58 15.71 49.53
C SER A 76 -0.88 16.09 49.77
N ASP A 77 -1.53 15.44 50.73
CA ASP A 77 -2.95 15.66 51.06
C ASP A 77 -3.28 17.09 51.52
N LYS A 78 -2.25 17.87 51.87
CA LYS A 78 -2.39 19.29 52.26
C LYS A 78 -2.49 20.24 51.05
N GLN A 79 -2.20 19.77 49.84
CA GLN A 79 -2.24 20.58 48.62
C GLN A 79 -3.68 20.72 48.10
N HIS A 80 -3.95 21.76 47.31
CA HIS A 80 -5.23 21.90 46.62
C HIS A 80 -5.47 20.70 45.69
N PRO A 81 -6.70 20.16 45.58
CA PRO A 81 -6.99 18.97 44.78
C PRO A 81 -6.59 19.10 43.30
N GLU A 82 -6.67 20.30 42.72
CA GLU A 82 -6.20 20.55 41.34
C GLU A 82 -4.69 20.29 41.19
N LEU A 83 -3.89 20.68 42.17
CA LEU A 83 -2.43 20.51 42.16
C LEU A 83 -2.02 19.05 42.42
N GLN A 84 -2.83 18.29 43.16
CA GLN A 84 -2.63 16.85 43.36
C GLN A 84 -2.88 16.11 42.04
N SER A 85 -4.03 16.37 41.41
CA SER A 85 -4.40 15.73 40.14
C SER A 85 -3.41 16.06 39.01
N LEU A 86 -2.91 17.29 38.94
CA LEU A 86 -1.86 17.68 37.99
C LEU A 86 -0.60 16.82 38.13
N ARG A 87 -0.06 16.68 39.35
CA ARG A 87 1.16 15.88 39.63
C ARG A 87 0.97 14.41 39.29
N GLU A 88 -0.18 13.85 39.61
CA GLU A 88 -0.53 12.49 39.22
C GLU A 88 -0.59 12.33 37.70
N HIS A 89 -1.22 13.28 36.99
CA HIS A 89 -1.33 13.22 35.55
C HIS A 89 0.02 13.38 34.85
N ILE A 90 0.89 14.28 35.32
CA ILE A 90 2.26 14.41 34.79
C ILE A 90 2.96 13.04 34.89
N THR A 91 2.92 12.40 36.06
CA THR A 91 3.57 11.10 36.28
C THR A 91 2.97 9.98 35.42
N LYS A 92 1.66 10.02 35.14
CA LYS A 92 0.96 9.03 34.29
C LYS A 92 1.14 9.27 32.79
N CYS A 93 1.35 10.51 32.35
CA CYS A 93 1.38 10.86 30.92
C CYS A 93 2.75 10.62 30.27
N PHE A 94 3.84 10.59 31.03
CA PHE A 94 5.21 10.41 30.53
C PHE A 94 5.79 9.08 31.00
N SER A 95 6.42 8.33 30.09
CA SER A 95 7.12 7.09 30.44
C SER A 95 8.36 7.30 31.31
N ASP A 96 9.06 8.42 31.11
CA ASP A 96 10.28 8.77 31.84
C ASP A 96 10.28 10.27 32.13
N ILE A 97 10.53 10.64 33.38
CA ILE A 97 10.64 12.03 33.81
C ILE A 97 11.95 12.15 34.59
N SER A 98 12.83 13.00 34.10
CA SER A 98 14.15 13.24 34.68
C SER A 98 14.40 14.73 34.80
N CYS A 99 15.31 15.10 35.69
CA CYS A 99 15.67 16.50 35.90
C CYS A 99 17.19 16.65 35.91
N PHE A 100 17.69 17.75 35.34
CA PHE A 100 19.10 18.09 35.32
C PHE A 100 19.28 19.53 35.81
N LEU A 101 20.11 19.70 36.83
CA LEU A 101 20.45 21.02 37.38
C LEU A 101 21.73 21.53 36.72
N MET A 102 21.62 22.62 35.96
CA MET A 102 22.75 23.31 35.35
C MET A 102 23.23 24.47 36.23
N PRO A 103 24.54 24.63 36.43
CA PRO A 103 25.10 25.82 37.06
C PRO A 103 24.89 27.06 36.18
N HIS A 104 25.14 28.25 36.74
CA HIS A 104 25.14 29.50 35.97
C HIS A 104 26.34 29.54 35.00
N PRO A 105 26.16 29.97 33.73
CA PRO A 105 27.23 29.95 32.71
C PRO A 105 28.34 30.99 32.92
N GLY A 106 28.13 31.93 33.84
CA GLY A 106 29.06 33.03 34.15
C GLY A 106 28.49 34.39 33.75
N LEU A 107 28.88 35.46 34.46
CA LEU A 107 28.33 36.81 34.23
C LEU A 107 28.63 37.33 32.83
N LYS A 108 29.81 37.01 32.28
CA LYS A 108 30.18 37.38 30.91
C LYS A 108 29.19 36.86 29.87
N VAL A 109 28.70 35.64 30.05
CA VAL A 109 27.72 35.02 29.13
C VAL A 109 26.34 35.67 29.30
N ALA A 110 25.96 36.02 30.53
CA ALA A 110 24.64 36.57 30.82
C ALA A 110 24.48 38.05 30.44
N THR A 111 25.55 38.86 30.54
CA THR A 111 25.45 40.32 30.42
C THR A 111 26.17 40.92 29.21
N CYS A 112 27.10 40.20 28.58
CA CYS A 112 27.86 40.73 27.44
C CYS A 112 27.07 40.62 26.14
N PRO A 113 26.75 41.74 25.44
CA PRO A 113 26.03 41.70 24.19
C PRO A 113 26.86 41.13 23.03
N ASP A 114 28.20 41.23 23.09
CA ASP A 114 29.13 40.78 22.05
C ASP A 114 29.60 39.32 22.27
N PHE A 115 28.91 38.56 23.12
CA PHE A 115 29.27 37.17 23.38
C PHE A 115 29.06 36.29 22.14
N ASP A 116 30.13 35.64 21.68
CA ASP A 116 30.20 34.87 20.44
C ASP A 116 30.18 33.34 20.66
N GLY A 117 29.94 32.88 21.89
CA GLY A 117 29.92 31.45 22.22
C GLY A 117 31.28 30.83 22.54
N LYS A 118 32.36 31.61 22.66
CA LYS A 118 33.69 31.08 23.01
C LYS A 118 33.71 30.37 24.37
N LEU A 119 34.31 29.18 24.39
CA LEU A 119 34.47 28.36 25.60
C LEU A 119 35.36 29.02 26.67
N SER A 120 36.25 29.94 26.30
CA SER A 120 37.11 30.67 27.24
C SER A 120 36.34 31.57 28.20
N ASP A 121 35.17 32.05 27.80
CA ASP A 121 34.38 33.02 28.56
C ASP A 121 33.21 32.37 29.33
N ILE A 122 33.08 31.05 29.24
CA ILE A 122 32.09 30.25 29.94
C ILE A 122 32.72 29.64 31.20
N GLU A 123 31.99 29.66 32.32
CA GLU A 123 32.45 29.10 33.59
C GLU A 123 32.85 27.61 33.45
N PRO A 124 34.01 27.17 33.95
CA PRO A 124 34.48 25.79 33.80
C PRO A 124 33.52 24.75 34.41
N GLU A 125 32.80 25.11 35.48
CA GLU A 125 31.82 24.22 36.10
C GLU A 125 30.60 24.00 35.19
N PHE A 126 30.16 25.03 34.45
CA PHE A 126 29.15 24.89 33.41
C PHE A 126 29.61 23.98 32.28
N GLN A 127 30.84 24.16 31.81
CA GLN A 127 31.41 23.31 30.76
C GLN A 127 31.47 21.85 31.18
N LYS A 128 31.84 21.57 32.44
CA LYS A 128 31.88 20.21 33.00
C LYS A 128 30.50 19.55 32.96
N HIS A 129 29.47 20.24 33.41
CA HIS A 129 28.10 19.70 33.43
C HIS A 129 27.49 19.61 32.03
N LEU A 130 27.81 20.55 31.14
CA LEU A 130 27.39 20.49 29.73
C LEU A 130 27.95 19.26 29.01
N LYS A 131 29.23 18.92 29.27
CA LYS A 131 29.88 17.70 28.76
C LYS A 131 29.22 16.41 29.24
N ILE A 132 28.48 16.45 30.36
CA ILE A 132 27.72 15.32 30.88
C ILE A 132 26.30 15.32 30.30
N PHE A 133 25.65 16.48 30.27
CA PHE A 133 24.26 16.63 29.83
C PHE A 133 24.07 16.29 28.36
N VAL A 134 24.93 16.79 27.46
CA VAL A 134 24.75 16.59 26.02
C VAL A 134 24.79 15.10 25.63
N PRO A 135 25.79 14.29 26.04
CA PRO A 135 25.78 12.85 25.81
C PRO A 135 24.63 12.12 26.50
N MET A 136 24.22 12.56 27.69
CA MET A 136 23.08 11.95 28.40
C MET A 136 21.79 12.00 27.57
N VAL A 137 21.60 13.06 26.78
CA VAL A 137 20.40 13.26 25.95
C VAL A 137 20.59 12.73 24.53
N LEU A 138 21.78 12.91 23.93
CA LEU A 138 22.01 12.71 22.49
C LEU A 138 22.93 11.54 22.14
N ALA A 139 23.54 10.84 23.11
CA ALA A 139 24.33 9.66 22.81
C ALA A 139 23.45 8.58 22.15
N SER A 140 24.05 7.83 21.22
CA SER A 140 23.34 6.82 20.41
C SER A 140 22.55 5.80 21.23
N GLU A 141 23.06 5.45 22.41
CA GLU A 141 22.42 4.54 23.37
C GLU A 141 21.20 5.13 24.09
N ASN A 142 21.12 6.46 24.18
CA ASN A 142 20.04 7.18 24.88
C ASN A 142 18.97 7.75 23.92
N LEU A 143 19.11 7.51 22.61
CA LEU A 143 18.17 8.01 21.62
C LEU A 143 16.84 7.25 21.70
N VAL A 144 15.81 7.95 22.15
CA VAL A 144 14.45 7.42 22.23
C VAL A 144 13.76 7.56 20.88
N ILE A 145 13.40 6.42 20.26
CA ILE A 145 12.62 6.38 19.02
C ILE A 145 11.21 6.89 19.30
N LYS A 146 10.68 7.77 18.45
CA LYS A 146 9.33 8.31 18.62
C LYS A 146 8.28 7.22 18.51
N GLU A 147 7.42 7.16 19.53
CA GLU A 147 6.25 6.28 19.57
C GLU A 147 4.96 7.08 19.72
N ILE A 148 3.91 6.64 19.02
CA ILE A 148 2.53 7.15 19.12
C ILE A 148 1.61 5.93 19.16
N ALA A 149 0.71 5.85 20.15
CA ALA A 149 -0.15 4.69 20.37
C ALA A 149 0.62 3.36 20.49
N GLY A 150 1.81 3.39 21.12
CA GLY A 150 2.70 2.23 21.26
C GLY A 150 3.36 1.75 19.95
N GLN A 151 3.28 2.52 18.86
CA GLN A 151 3.95 2.20 17.60
C GLN A 151 5.07 3.16 17.27
N LYS A 152 6.18 2.60 16.78
CA LYS A 152 7.31 3.36 16.27
C LYS A 152 6.94 4.11 15.00
N VAL A 153 7.17 5.42 15.02
CA VAL A 153 6.81 6.33 13.93
C VAL A 153 7.98 6.46 12.95
N LYS A 154 7.70 6.33 11.65
CA LYS A 154 8.68 6.57 10.59
C LYS A 154 8.77 8.06 10.27
N ALA A 155 9.92 8.53 9.77
CA ALA A 155 10.10 9.93 9.38
C ALA A 155 9.04 10.44 8.38
N LYS A 156 8.63 9.61 7.42
CA LYS A 156 7.55 9.94 6.47
C LYS A 156 6.20 10.16 7.13
N GLU A 157 5.91 9.42 8.21
CA GLU A 157 4.66 9.53 8.96
C GLU A 157 4.69 10.77 9.87
N LEU A 158 5.86 11.14 10.40
CA LEU A 158 6.03 12.33 11.24
C LEU A 158 5.61 13.63 10.53
N VAL A 159 5.85 13.71 9.21
CA VAL A 159 5.40 14.84 8.39
C VAL A 159 3.87 14.94 8.36
N GLN A 160 3.17 13.80 8.34
CA GLN A 160 1.71 13.77 8.36
C GLN A 160 1.18 14.30 9.70
N TYR A 161 1.76 13.84 10.81
CA TYR A 161 1.42 14.36 12.14
C TYR A 161 1.64 15.86 12.26
N PHE A 162 2.75 16.38 11.71
CA PHE A 162 3.01 17.82 11.68
C PHE A 162 1.91 18.60 10.95
N LYS A 163 1.49 18.12 9.77
CA LYS A 163 0.43 18.79 8.98
C LYS A 163 -0.89 18.82 9.75
N SER A 164 -1.29 17.68 10.33
CA SER A 164 -2.52 17.59 11.11
C SER A 164 -2.46 18.49 12.35
N TYR A 165 -1.37 18.49 13.11
CA TYR A 165 -1.24 19.39 14.27
C TYR A 165 -1.25 20.87 13.87
N LEU A 166 -0.54 21.24 12.81
CA LEU A 166 -0.54 22.62 12.31
C LEU A 166 -1.93 23.07 11.89
N GLU A 167 -2.73 22.20 11.27
CA GLU A 167 -4.09 22.53 10.83
C GLU A 167 -5.01 22.89 12.01
N ILE A 168 -4.86 22.20 13.14
CA ILE A 168 -5.60 22.51 14.37
C ILE A 168 -5.16 23.87 14.94
N TYR A 169 -3.85 24.14 14.93
CA TYR A 169 -3.27 25.38 15.48
C TYR A 169 -3.30 26.57 14.50
N LYS A 170 -3.95 26.45 13.33
CA LYS A 170 -4.11 27.59 12.40
C LYS A 170 -5.10 28.63 12.90
N GLY A 171 -6.00 28.28 13.82
CA GLY A 171 -6.93 29.22 14.42
C GLY A 171 -6.24 30.17 15.41
N ASP A 172 -6.85 31.32 15.65
CA ASP A 172 -6.38 32.30 16.65
C ASP A 172 -6.63 31.86 18.10
N GLU A 173 -7.34 30.74 18.29
CA GLU A 173 -7.66 30.16 19.60
C GLU A 173 -6.87 28.88 19.86
N LEU A 174 -6.50 28.67 21.13
CA LEU A 174 -5.91 27.41 21.57
C LEU A 174 -6.95 26.28 21.40
N PRO A 175 -6.65 25.22 20.64
CA PRO A 175 -7.61 24.17 20.39
C PRO A 175 -7.91 23.36 21.65
N GLU A 176 -9.16 22.91 21.76
CA GLU A 176 -9.56 22.03 22.84
C GLU A 176 -8.79 20.69 22.78
N PRO A 177 -8.41 20.11 23.93
CA PRO A 177 -7.73 18.82 24.00
C PRO A 177 -8.44 17.67 23.26
N LYS A 178 -9.77 17.71 23.19
CA LYS A 178 -10.58 16.74 22.42
C LYS A 178 -10.31 16.84 20.92
N SER A 179 -10.18 18.06 20.38
CA SER A 179 -9.86 18.29 18.98
C SER A 179 -8.45 17.80 18.63
N MET A 180 -7.49 18.03 19.55
CA MET A 180 -6.13 17.49 19.41
C MET A 180 -6.10 15.96 19.35
N LEU A 181 -6.91 15.28 20.17
CA LEU A 181 -6.99 13.82 20.15
C LEU A 181 -7.58 13.34 18.82
N ALA A 182 -8.71 13.90 18.42
CA ALA A 182 -9.38 13.54 17.17
C ALA A 182 -8.44 13.69 15.96
N ALA A 183 -7.66 14.76 15.90
CA ALA A 183 -6.69 14.98 14.83
C ALA A 183 -5.49 14.01 14.90
N THR A 184 -5.08 13.58 16.10
CA THR A 184 -4.05 12.54 16.25
C THR A 184 -4.56 11.20 15.73
N ALA A 185 -5.81 10.87 16.05
CA ALA A 185 -6.49 9.69 15.54
C ALA A 185 -6.63 9.73 14.01
N GLU A 186 -7.05 10.87 13.44
CA GLU A 186 -7.11 11.10 12.00
C GLU A 186 -5.75 10.93 11.33
N ALA A 187 -4.70 11.58 11.85
CA ALA A 187 -3.35 11.47 11.29
C ALA A 187 -2.83 10.02 11.30
N ASN A 188 -3.10 9.27 12.39
CA ASN A 188 -2.72 7.86 12.49
C ASN A 188 -3.46 7.00 11.45
N ASN A 189 -4.77 7.18 11.34
CA ASN A 189 -5.59 6.48 10.35
C ASN A 189 -5.14 6.80 8.91
N LEU A 190 -4.91 8.07 8.57
CA LEU A 190 -4.41 8.48 7.26
C LEU A 190 -3.03 7.89 6.95
N ALA A 191 -2.11 7.88 7.91
CA ALA A 191 -0.80 7.24 7.75
C ALA A 191 -0.93 5.73 7.54
N ALA A 192 -1.88 5.07 8.21
CA ALA A 192 -2.19 3.66 8.02
C ALA A 192 -2.76 3.36 6.62
N VAL A 193 -3.70 4.19 6.13
CA VAL A 193 -4.25 4.10 4.77
C VAL A 193 -3.15 4.25 3.73
N ALA A 194 -2.31 5.28 3.86
CA ALA A 194 -1.20 5.52 2.93
C ALA A 194 -0.22 4.33 2.89
N ALA A 195 0.13 3.77 4.05
CA ALA A 195 1.01 2.61 4.15
C ALA A 195 0.40 1.34 3.53
N ALA A 196 -0.89 1.09 3.74
CA ALA A 196 -1.59 -0.06 3.15
C ALA A 196 -1.71 0.07 1.62
N ARG A 197 -2.04 1.28 1.13
CA ARG A 197 -2.09 1.59 -0.30
C ARG A 197 -0.75 1.40 -0.98
N GLU A 198 0.34 1.85 -0.36
CA GLU A 198 1.71 1.65 -0.87
C GLU A 198 2.06 0.16 -0.98
N THR A 199 1.72 -0.64 0.03
CA THR A 199 1.90 -2.11 -0.03
C THR A 199 1.12 -2.72 -1.19
N TYR A 200 -0.14 -2.31 -1.40
CA TYR A 200 -0.96 -2.78 -2.51
C TYR A 200 -0.32 -2.46 -3.87
N VAL A 201 0.08 -1.20 -4.08
CA VAL A 201 0.73 -0.74 -5.33
C VAL A 201 2.00 -1.54 -5.60
N ASN A 202 2.88 -1.68 -4.61
CA ASN A 202 4.13 -2.43 -4.77
C ASN A 202 3.90 -3.91 -5.13
N LEU A 203 2.90 -4.55 -4.53
CA LEU A 203 2.57 -5.94 -4.82
C LEU A 203 1.91 -6.10 -6.20
N MET A 204 1.00 -5.20 -6.56
CA MET A 204 0.34 -5.19 -7.87
C MET A 204 1.32 -4.89 -9.00
N GLU A 205 2.25 -3.95 -8.83
CA GLU A 205 3.32 -3.70 -9.79
C GLU A 205 4.21 -4.93 -9.97
N GLY A 206 4.43 -5.72 -8.92
CA GLY A 206 5.13 -7.01 -9.03
C GLY A 206 4.43 -8.03 -9.94
N VAL A 207 3.09 -7.98 -10.03
CA VAL A 207 2.27 -8.89 -10.84
C VAL A 207 2.04 -8.34 -12.25
N CYS A 208 1.59 -7.09 -12.37
CA CYS A 208 1.10 -6.49 -13.61
C CYS A 208 1.87 -5.22 -14.05
N GLY A 209 3.02 -4.93 -13.44
CA GLY A 209 3.87 -3.78 -13.78
C GLY A 209 4.41 -3.83 -15.21
N GLY A 210 4.95 -2.71 -15.70
CA GLY A 210 5.32 -2.50 -17.12
C GLY A 210 6.21 -3.59 -17.73
N GLY A 211 7.11 -4.19 -16.96
CA GLY A 211 8.01 -5.27 -17.41
C GLY A 211 7.42 -6.69 -17.36
N LYS A 212 6.16 -6.86 -16.94
CA LYS A 212 5.50 -8.17 -16.83
C LYS A 212 4.55 -8.42 -18.02
N PRO A 213 4.45 -9.68 -18.50
CA PRO A 213 3.58 -10.05 -19.61
C PRO A 213 2.10 -9.90 -19.23
N TYR A 214 1.23 -9.89 -20.25
CA TYR A 214 -0.22 -9.88 -20.08
C TYR A 214 -0.68 -11.03 -19.17
N LEU A 215 -1.50 -10.71 -18.17
CA LEU A 215 -2.16 -11.68 -17.32
C LEU A 215 -3.63 -11.82 -17.72
N ASN A 216 -4.18 -13.04 -17.66
CA ASN A 216 -5.62 -13.25 -17.87
C ASN A 216 -6.45 -12.47 -16.82
N THR A 217 -7.54 -11.83 -17.23
CA THR A 217 -8.44 -11.03 -16.38
C THR A 217 -8.88 -11.78 -15.12
N GLN A 218 -9.27 -13.06 -15.23
CA GLN A 218 -9.69 -13.86 -14.07
C GLN A 218 -8.54 -14.09 -13.07
N MET A 219 -7.32 -14.31 -13.57
CA MET A 219 -6.14 -14.47 -12.71
C MET A 219 -5.76 -13.14 -12.07
N LEU A 220 -5.91 -12.01 -12.79
CA LEU A 220 -5.67 -10.68 -12.28
C LEU A 220 -6.64 -10.31 -11.16
N GLU A 221 -7.94 -10.60 -11.32
CA GLU A 221 -8.95 -10.42 -10.28
C GLU A 221 -8.66 -11.25 -9.03
N THR A 222 -8.23 -12.51 -9.21
CA THR A 222 -7.85 -13.38 -8.09
C THR A 222 -6.64 -12.82 -7.33
N GLN A 223 -5.62 -12.35 -8.05
CA GLN A 223 -4.44 -11.73 -7.45
C GLN A 223 -4.79 -10.40 -6.76
N HIS A 224 -5.66 -9.60 -7.37
CA HIS A 224 -6.18 -8.38 -6.76
C HIS A 224 -6.89 -8.67 -5.44
N ALA A 225 -7.82 -9.63 -5.40
CA ALA A 225 -8.54 -9.99 -4.17
C ALA A 225 -7.56 -10.39 -3.05
N HIS A 226 -6.57 -11.24 -3.37
CA HIS A 226 -5.55 -11.65 -2.40
C HIS A 226 -4.67 -10.47 -1.91
N ILE A 227 -4.24 -9.57 -2.80
CA ILE A 227 -3.41 -8.42 -2.42
C ILE A 227 -4.23 -7.38 -1.66
N LYS A 228 -5.50 -7.17 -2.04
CA LYS A 228 -6.47 -6.32 -1.34
C LYS A 228 -6.66 -6.82 0.10
N ASP A 229 -6.91 -8.11 0.29
CA ASP A 229 -7.02 -8.72 1.62
C ASP A 229 -5.76 -8.52 2.47
N LYS A 230 -4.58 -8.66 1.86
CA LYS A 230 -3.30 -8.43 2.56
C LYS A 230 -3.12 -6.97 2.97
N ALA A 231 -3.47 -6.02 2.12
CA ALA A 231 -3.42 -4.59 2.44
C ALA A 231 -4.43 -4.22 3.54
N MET A 232 -5.64 -4.80 3.47
CA MET A 232 -6.68 -4.62 4.49
C MET A 232 -6.29 -5.24 5.83
N LEU A 233 -5.66 -6.40 5.83
CA LEU A 233 -5.12 -7.03 7.03
C LEU A 233 -4.00 -6.19 7.64
N GLN A 234 -3.11 -5.61 6.82
CA GLN A 234 -2.10 -4.67 7.30
C GLN A 234 -2.73 -3.45 7.97
N PHE A 235 -3.77 -2.86 7.36
CA PHE A 235 -4.50 -1.73 7.93
C PHE A 235 -5.17 -2.09 9.28
N ARG A 236 -5.80 -3.26 9.37
CA ARG A 236 -6.44 -3.76 10.60
C ARG A 236 -5.41 -4.07 11.70
N SER A 237 -4.29 -4.71 11.34
CA SER A 237 -3.24 -5.11 12.28
C SER A 237 -2.53 -3.92 12.93
N LYS A 238 -2.53 -2.75 12.28
CA LYS A 238 -1.97 -1.53 12.85
C LYS A 238 -2.90 -1.03 13.95
N ARG A 239 -2.42 -0.98 15.19
CA ARG A 239 -3.03 -0.24 16.32
C ARG A 239 -3.21 1.24 15.95
N LYS A 240 -4.42 1.77 16.14
CA LYS A 240 -4.87 3.12 15.77
C LYS A 240 -5.70 3.70 16.93
N MET A 241 -5.65 5.02 17.09
CA MET A 241 -6.46 5.77 18.08
C MET A 241 -7.84 6.16 17.50
N GLY A 242 -8.80 6.51 18.36
CA GLY A 242 -10.15 6.96 17.95
C GLY A 242 -11.22 5.87 17.87
N GLY A 243 -10.90 4.63 18.26
CA GLY A 243 -11.83 3.50 18.28
C GLY A 243 -12.16 2.89 16.91
N ASP A 244 -12.88 1.76 16.93
CA ASP A 244 -13.19 0.99 15.73
C ASP A 244 -14.17 1.72 14.80
N ASN A 245 -15.19 2.39 15.34
CA ASN A 245 -16.18 3.14 14.55
C ASN A 245 -15.57 4.28 13.73
N PHE A 246 -14.54 4.95 14.26
CA PHE A 246 -13.84 6.00 13.53
C PHE A 246 -12.94 5.39 12.45
N SER A 247 -12.26 4.29 12.78
CA SER A 247 -11.37 3.55 11.87
C SER A 247 -12.12 2.93 10.68
N GLU A 248 -13.38 2.53 10.86
CA GLU A 248 -14.22 1.96 9.81
C GLU A 248 -14.42 2.89 8.61
N LYS A 249 -14.58 4.21 8.83
CA LYS A 249 -14.69 5.19 7.73
C LYS A 249 -13.44 5.20 6.83
N TYR A 250 -12.26 5.08 7.43
CA TYR A 250 -11.00 5.02 6.69
C TYR A 250 -10.77 3.66 6.04
N ARG A 251 -11.31 2.59 6.64
CA ARG A 251 -11.31 1.25 6.03
C ARG A 251 -12.15 1.23 4.75
N GLU A 252 -13.35 1.77 4.78
CA GLU A 252 -14.23 1.89 3.60
C GLU A 252 -13.59 2.75 2.51
N LYS A 253 -12.98 3.88 2.91
CA LYS A 253 -12.23 4.72 1.97
C LYS A 253 -11.05 3.98 1.34
N LEU A 254 -10.26 3.25 2.13
CA LEU A 254 -9.18 2.42 1.61
C LEU A 254 -9.71 1.37 0.63
N ASP A 255 -10.83 0.73 0.93
CA ASP A 255 -11.46 -0.26 0.05
C ASP A 255 -11.79 0.32 -1.33
N SER A 256 -12.45 1.49 -1.33
CA SER A 256 -12.77 2.24 -2.56
C SER A 256 -11.51 2.68 -3.31
N ASP A 257 -10.51 3.23 -2.61
CA ASP A 257 -9.25 3.67 -3.22
C ASP A 257 -8.49 2.50 -3.88
N LEU A 258 -8.56 1.29 -3.29
CA LEU A 258 -7.95 0.09 -3.84
C LEU A 258 -8.67 -0.44 -5.09
N GLU A 259 -9.99 -0.32 -5.14
CA GLU A 259 -10.79 -0.65 -6.33
C GLU A 259 -10.53 0.32 -7.48
N GLU A 260 -10.44 1.63 -7.21
CA GLU A 260 -10.06 2.61 -8.22
C GLU A 260 -8.66 2.34 -8.79
N LEU A 261 -7.69 1.99 -7.94
CA LEU A 261 -6.36 1.58 -8.38
C LEU A 261 -6.40 0.28 -9.20
N PHE A 262 -7.28 -0.65 -8.86
CA PHE A 262 -7.45 -1.88 -9.61
C PHE A 262 -7.92 -1.62 -11.04
N GLU A 263 -8.90 -0.73 -11.25
CA GLU A 263 -9.36 -0.38 -12.59
C GLU A 263 -8.23 0.23 -13.44
N GLN A 264 -7.33 1.01 -12.84
CA GLN A 264 -6.13 1.51 -13.52
C GLN A 264 -5.17 0.37 -13.91
N PHE A 265 -4.92 -0.59 -13.01
CA PHE A 265 -4.09 -1.76 -13.31
C PHE A 265 -4.72 -2.68 -14.35
N ARG A 266 -6.04 -2.83 -14.32
CA ARG A 266 -6.81 -3.58 -15.31
C ARG A 266 -6.66 -2.97 -16.69
N GLY A 267 -6.88 -1.65 -16.82
CA GLY A 267 -6.66 -0.93 -18.08
C GLY A 267 -5.23 -1.04 -18.58
N HIS A 268 -4.24 -0.95 -17.68
CA HIS A 268 -2.83 -1.15 -18.02
C HIS A 268 -2.54 -2.57 -18.51
N ASN A 269 -3.12 -3.59 -17.88
CA ASN A 269 -2.97 -4.97 -18.31
C ASN A 269 -3.66 -5.22 -19.67
N GLU A 270 -4.88 -4.72 -19.88
CA GLU A 270 -5.57 -4.84 -21.16
C GLU A 270 -4.81 -4.21 -22.32
N SER A 271 -4.11 -3.10 -22.07
CA SER A 271 -3.24 -2.46 -23.08
C SER A 271 -2.09 -3.37 -23.56
N LYS A 272 -1.68 -4.35 -22.75
CA LYS A 272 -0.65 -5.35 -23.08
C LYS A 272 -1.19 -6.56 -23.82
N ASN A 273 -2.50 -6.63 -24.10
CA ASN A 273 -3.09 -7.76 -24.80
C ASN A 273 -2.71 -7.73 -26.29
N ILE A 274 -1.51 -8.25 -26.59
CA ILE A 274 -0.92 -8.35 -27.93
C ILE A 274 -1.84 -9.16 -28.87
N PHE A 275 -2.65 -10.10 -28.37
CA PHE A 275 -3.56 -10.88 -29.20
C PHE A 275 -4.72 -10.06 -29.77
N LYS A 276 -5.19 -9.00 -29.09
CA LYS A 276 -6.13 -8.04 -29.69
C LYS A 276 -5.44 -7.20 -30.78
N ALA A 277 -4.18 -6.81 -30.56
CA ALA A 277 -3.42 -5.99 -31.50
C ALA A 277 -2.92 -6.75 -32.75
N ALA A 278 -2.68 -8.06 -32.64
CA ALA A 278 -2.20 -8.90 -33.75
C ALA A 278 -3.31 -9.44 -34.66
N ARG A 279 -4.59 -9.29 -34.27
CA ARG A 279 -5.74 -9.78 -35.04
C ARG A 279 -5.92 -9.01 -36.35
N THR A 280 -5.89 -7.70 -36.30
CA THR A 280 -6.06 -6.83 -37.49
C THR A 280 -5.05 -7.12 -38.60
N PRO A 281 -3.72 -7.19 -38.35
CA PRO A 281 -2.77 -7.52 -39.41
C PRO A 281 -2.92 -8.95 -39.92
N ALA A 282 -3.30 -9.91 -39.07
CA ALA A 282 -3.55 -11.29 -39.49
C ALA A 282 -4.75 -11.41 -40.44
N VAL A 283 -5.83 -10.68 -40.20
CA VAL A 283 -7.03 -10.64 -41.06
C VAL A 283 -6.69 -10.10 -42.45
N PHE A 284 -6.04 -8.93 -42.51
CA PHE A 284 -5.69 -8.31 -43.79
C PHE A 284 -4.65 -9.11 -44.57
N PHE A 285 -3.69 -9.75 -43.88
CA PHE A 285 -2.73 -10.64 -44.51
C PHE A 285 -3.41 -11.89 -45.09
N ALA A 286 -4.29 -12.54 -44.33
CA ALA A 286 -5.04 -13.70 -44.80
C ALA A 286 -5.93 -13.35 -46.01
N LEU A 287 -6.58 -12.18 -45.99
CA LEU A 287 -7.40 -11.69 -47.09
C LEU A 287 -6.58 -11.50 -48.37
N ALA A 288 -5.37 -10.91 -48.26
CA ALA A 288 -4.46 -10.76 -49.39
C ALA A 288 -4.04 -12.11 -49.99
N VAL A 289 -3.73 -13.11 -49.14
CA VAL A 289 -3.37 -14.46 -49.60
C VAL A 289 -4.53 -15.15 -50.32
N VAL A 290 -5.76 -15.02 -49.82
CA VAL A 290 -6.95 -15.62 -50.47
C VAL A 290 -7.18 -15.01 -51.86
N PHE A 291 -7.12 -13.68 -51.98
CA PHE A 291 -7.30 -13.02 -53.28
C PHE A 291 -6.16 -13.34 -54.26
N TYR A 292 -4.93 -13.53 -53.77
CA TYR A 292 -3.81 -13.99 -54.60
C TYR A 292 -4.06 -15.37 -55.20
N ILE A 293 -4.50 -16.33 -54.37
CA ILE A 293 -4.81 -17.70 -54.81
C ILE A 293 -5.97 -17.70 -55.81
N LEU A 294 -7.03 -16.93 -55.54
CA LEU A 294 -8.17 -16.79 -56.45
C LEU A 294 -7.77 -16.17 -57.78
N SER A 295 -6.93 -15.13 -57.78
CA SER A 295 -6.41 -14.53 -59.01
C SER A 295 -5.62 -15.55 -59.84
N GLY A 296 -4.75 -16.34 -59.20
CA GLY A 296 -4.00 -17.41 -59.87
C GLY A 296 -4.92 -18.47 -60.49
N LEU A 297 -5.99 -18.87 -59.79
CA LEU A 297 -6.95 -19.85 -60.29
C LEU A 297 -7.75 -19.32 -61.49
N PHE A 298 -8.27 -18.09 -61.41
CA PHE A 298 -9.02 -17.47 -62.51
C PHE A 298 -8.13 -17.13 -63.72
N GLY A 299 -6.86 -16.80 -63.48
CA GLY A 299 -5.85 -16.63 -64.53
C GLY A 299 -5.58 -17.94 -65.29
N LEU A 300 -5.63 -19.08 -64.59
CA LEU A 300 -5.45 -20.41 -65.20
C LEU A 300 -6.68 -20.87 -66.00
N ILE A 301 -7.89 -20.48 -65.56
CA ILE A 301 -9.15 -20.75 -66.28
C ILE A 301 -9.31 -19.82 -67.51
N GLY A 302 -8.50 -18.74 -67.62
CA GLY A 302 -8.50 -17.82 -68.76
C GLY A 302 -9.47 -16.63 -68.63
N ILE A 303 -10.04 -16.40 -67.44
CA ILE A 303 -10.94 -15.26 -67.17
C ILE A 303 -10.14 -14.09 -66.61
N TYR A 304 -9.37 -13.44 -67.49
CA TYR A 304 -8.41 -12.40 -67.10
C TYR A 304 -9.06 -11.18 -66.45
N SER A 305 -10.29 -10.81 -66.84
CA SER A 305 -11.00 -9.67 -66.25
C SER A 305 -11.28 -9.86 -64.75
N VAL A 306 -11.67 -11.07 -64.34
CA VAL A 306 -11.95 -11.40 -62.93
C VAL A 306 -10.65 -11.54 -62.15
N ALA A 307 -9.62 -12.14 -62.75
CA ALA A 307 -8.29 -12.25 -62.14
C ALA A 307 -7.68 -10.87 -61.81
N ASN A 308 -7.87 -9.88 -62.68
CA ASN A 308 -7.41 -8.51 -62.47
C ASN A 308 -8.18 -7.78 -61.35
N ILE A 309 -9.48 -8.02 -61.22
CA ILE A 309 -10.28 -7.49 -60.10
C ILE A 309 -9.78 -8.08 -58.77
N CYS A 310 -9.49 -9.38 -58.72
CA CYS A 310 -8.91 -10.02 -57.53
C CYS A 310 -7.51 -9.47 -57.19
N ASN A 311 -6.67 -9.19 -58.19
CA ASN A 311 -5.37 -8.55 -57.97
C ASN A 311 -5.49 -7.10 -57.44
N MET A 312 -6.47 -6.35 -57.94
CA MET A 312 -6.76 -5.01 -57.42
C MET A 312 -7.25 -5.06 -55.96
N ALA A 313 -8.13 -6.01 -55.64
CA ALA A 313 -8.59 -6.24 -54.27
C ALA A 313 -7.46 -6.63 -53.31
N MET A 314 -6.52 -7.48 -53.76
CA MET A 314 -5.30 -7.80 -53.03
C MET A 314 -4.43 -6.56 -52.79
N GLY A 315 -4.23 -5.73 -53.83
CA GLY A 315 -3.47 -4.48 -53.72
C GLY A 315 -4.05 -3.53 -52.68
N VAL A 316 -5.38 -3.38 -52.66
CA VAL A 316 -6.09 -2.59 -51.64
C VAL A 316 -5.85 -3.16 -50.24
N ALA A 317 -5.96 -4.48 -50.05
CA ALA A 317 -5.73 -5.12 -48.74
C ALA A 317 -4.30 -4.94 -48.21
N LEU A 318 -3.30 -4.93 -49.10
CA LEU A 318 -1.90 -4.67 -48.72
C LEU A 318 -1.66 -3.19 -48.38
N ILE A 319 -2.25 -2.27 -49.15
CA ILE A 319 -2.18 -0.82 -48.86
C ILE A 319 -2.84 -0.53 -47.51
N THR A 320 -4.00 -1.13 -47.20
CA THR A 320 -4.64 -0.96 -45.89
C THR A 320 -3.82 -1.53 -44.74
N LEU A 321 -3.08 -2.63 -44.95
CA LEU A 321 -2.16 -3.18 -43.97
C LEU A 321 -0.96 -2.26 -43.71
N ILE A 322 -0.37 -1.70 -44.78
CA ILE A 322 0.73 -0.72 -44.67
C ILE A 322 0.24 0.55 -43.98
N LEU A 323 -0.95 1.03 -44.33
CA LEU A 323 -1.57 2.19 -43.70
C LEU A 323 -1.84 1.94 -42.20
N TRP A 324 -2.34 0.75 -41.84
CA TRP A 324 -2.51 0.35 -40.45
C TRP A 324 -1.19 0.31 -39.68
N ALA A 325 -0.13 -0.25 -40.28
CA ALA A 325 1.20 -0.29 -39.69
C ALA A 325 1.78 1.13 -39.50
N TYR A 326 1.56 2.02 -40.46
CA TYR A 326 1.95 3.42 -40.38
C TYR A 326 1.20 4.14 -39.25
N ILE A 327 -0.13 4.00 -39.16
CA ILE A 327 -0.95 4.62 -38.10
C ILE A 327 -0.50 4.16 -36.71
N ARG A 328 -0.16 2.87 -36.55
CA ARG A 328 0.33 2.33 -35.27
C ARG A 328 1.74 2.81 -34.93
N TYR A 329 2.60 3.05 -35.92
CA TYR A 329 3.97 3.54 -35.71
C TYR A 329 4.02 5.06 -35.47
N SER A 330 3.29 5.85 -36.26
CA SER A 330 3.25 7.32 -36.16
C SER A 330 2.35 7.79 -35.01
N GLY A 331 1.26 7.07 -34.71
CA GLY A 331 0.28 7.45 -33.70
C GLY A 331 -0.68 8.58 -34.13
N GLU A 332 -0.52 9.15 -35.33
CA GLU A 332 -1.46 10.08 -35.96
C GLU A 332 -2.69 9.34 -36.54
N MET A 333 -3.85 10.01 -36.59
CA MET A 333 -5.12 9.46 -37.14
C MET A 333 -5.63 8.18 -36.47
N ARG A 334 -5.72 8.18 -35.13
CA ARG A 334 -6.24 7.05 -34.33
C ARG A 334 -7.67 6.63 -34.70
N GLU A 335 -8.51 7.55 -35.15
CA GLU A 335 -9.90 7.27 -35.56
C GLU A 335 -9.98 6.35 -36.78
N ILE A 336 -9.12 6.56 -37.79
CA ILE A 336 -9.04 5.70 -38.98
C ILE A 336 -8.51 4.31 -38.60
N GLY A 337 -7.55 4.25 -37.66
CA GLY A 337 -7.07 2.99 -37.09
C GLY A 337 -8.18 2.19 -36.40
N ALA A 338 -9.06 2.86 -35.65
CA ALA A 338 -10.19 2.23 -34.97
C ALA A 338 -11.23 1.66 -35.95
N GLN A 339 -11.54 2.39 -37.03
CA GLN A 339 -12.45 1.91 -38.09
C GLN A 339 -11.88 0.70 -38.83
N LEU A 340 -10.55 0.67 -39.09
CA LEU A 340 -9.88 -0.49 -39.68
C LEU A 340 -9.90 -1.70 -38.75
N ASP A 341 -9.69 -1.50 -37.45
CA ASP A 341 -9.78 -2.55 -36.43
C ASP A 341 -11.23 -3.11 -36.33
N GLU A 342 -12.26 -2.26 -36.42
CA GLU A 342 -13.68 -2.69 -36.44
C GLU A 342 -14.01 -3.51 -37.70
N LEU A 343 -13.60 -3.06 -38.87
CA LEU A 343 -13.78 -3.79 -40.13
C LEU A 343 -13.09 -5.16 -40.09
N ALA A 344 -11.87 -5.22 -39.54
CA ALA A 344 -11.15 -6.48 -39.40
C ALA A 344 -11.83 -7.45 -38.43
N ASN A 345 -12.44 -6.95 -37.34
CA ASN A 345 -13.23 -7.78 -36.44
C ASN A 345 -14.49 -8.33 -37.11
N LEU A 346 -15.22 -7.51 -37.88
CA LEU A 346 -16.39 -7.97 -38.65
C LEU A 346 -16.02 -9.07 -39.66
N ILE A 347 -14.87 -8.94 -40.34
CA ILE A 347 -14.39 -9.95 -41.29
C ILE A 347 -13.95 -11.23 -40.55
N TRP A 348 -13.25 -11.09 -39.42
CA TRP A 348 -12.80 -12.21 -38.62
C TRP A 348 -13.98 -13.05 -38.10
N ASP A 349 -14.97 -12.40 -37.48
CA ASP A 349 -16.11 -13.07 -36.86
C ASP A 349 -17.06 -13.67 -37.90
N ASN A 350 -17.32 -12.98 -39.01
CA ASN A 350 -18.28 -13.46 -40.01
C ASN A 350 -17.68 -14.43 -41.03
N VAL A 351 -16.41 -14.31 -41.39
CA VAL A 351 -15.83 -15.09 -42.50
C VAL A 351 -14.88 -16.14 -41.99
N ILE A 352 -13.91 -15.75 -41.16
CA ILE A 352 -12.84 -16.65 -40.74
C ILE A 352 -13.34 -17.63 -39.68
N VAL A 353 -14.05 -17.15 -38.66
CA VAL A 353 -14.61 -18.01 -37.60
C VAL A 353 -15.67 -18.96 -38.17
N LEU A 354 -16.63 -18.47 -38.97
CA LEU A 354 -17.63 -19.34 -39.60
C LEU A 354 -17.00 -20.40 -40.52
N TYR A 355 -15.98 -20.04 -41.29
CA TYR A 355 -15.28 -21.02 -42.15
C TYR A 355 -14.51 -22.06 -41.33
N LEU A 356 -13.86 -21.65 -40.24
CA LEU A 356 -13.15 -22.56 -39.33
C LEU A 356 -14.12 -23.49 -38.58
N GLU A 357 -15.25 -22.97 -38.13
CA GLU A 357 -16.33 -23.76 -37.50
C GLU A 357 -16.96 -24.75 -38.47
N GLU A 358 -17.20 -24.35 -39.72
CA GLU A 358 -17.74 -25.26 -40.73
C GLU A 358 -16.73 -26.36 -41.11
N ARG A 359 -15.44 -26.00 -41.20
CA ARG A 359 -14.37 -26.96 -41.52
C ARG A 359 -14.09 -27.92 -40.37
N THR A 360 -14.11 -27.44 -39.13
CA THR A 360 -13.99 -28.31 -37.93
C THR A 360 -15.22 -29.19 -37.77
N ALA A 361 -16.43 -28.69 -38.02
CA ALA A 361 -17.65 -29.49 -38.02
C ALA A 361 -17.62 -30.58 -39.12
N LYS A 362 -17.14 -30.27 -40.33
CA LYS A 362 -16.94 -31.25 -41.41
C LYS A 362 -15.85 -32.27 -41.05
N SER A 363 -14.74 -31.84 -40.47
CA SER A 363 -13.66 -32.72 -40.00
C SER A 363 -14.15 -33.68 -38.91
N ASN A 364 -14.88 -33.18 -37.91
CA ASN A 364 -15.43 -33.99 -36.82
C ASN A 364 -16.50 -34.98 -37.31
N ARG A 365 -17.32 -34.61 -38.30
CA ARG A 365 -18.27 -35.53 -38.95
C ARG A 365 -17.55 -36.63 -39.74
N ASN A 366 -16.45 -36.31 -40.42
CA ASN A 366 -15.66 -37.30 -41.15
C ASN A 366 -14.98 -38.30 -40.19
N ILE A 367 -14.42 -37.80 -39.08
CA ILE A 367 -13.85 -38.65 -38.02
C ILE A 367 -14.93 -39.55 -37.40
N GLN A 368 -16.13 -39.03 -37.13
CA GLN A 368 -17.24 -39.86 -36.63
C GLN A 368 -17.69 -40.93 -37.63
N LYS A 369 -17.68 -40.64 -38.93
CA LYS A 369 -18.02 -41.61 -39.99
C LYS A 369 -16.97 -42.72 -40.11
N GLU A 370 -15.69 -42.38 -40.01
CA GLU A 370 -14.62 -43.38 -39.99
C GLU A 370 -14.69 -44.26 -38.73
N LEU A 371 -14.94 -43.66 -37.56
CA LEU A 371 -15.16 -44.40 -36.31
C LEU A 371 -16.37 -45.34 -36.40
N THR A 372 -17.48 -44.92 -37.02
CA THR A 372 -18.66 -45.79 -37.19
C THR A 372 -18.43 -46.91 -38.21
N GLN A 373 -17.69 -46.67 -39.30
CA GLN A 373 -17.27 -47.73 -40.22
C GLN A 373 -16.33 -48.73 -39.55
N PHE A 374 -15.40 -48.27 -38.71
CA PHE A 374 -14.50 -49.15 -37.96
C PHE A 374 -15.26 -50.03 -36.96
N THR A 375 -16.27 -49.48 -36.27
CA THR A 375 -17.15 -50.23 -35.36
C THR A 375 -18.03 -51.25 -36.09
N LEU A 376 -18.49 -50.93 -37.31
CA LEU A 376 -19.23 -51.89 -38.15
C LEU A 376 -18.32 -53.01 -38.68
N TYR A 377 -17.07 -52.70 -39.02
CA TYR A 377 -16.10 -53.69 -39.47
C TYR A 377 -15.70 -54.66 -38.34
N THR A 378 -15.50 -54.16 -37.12
CA THR A 378 -15.26 -55.02 -35.94
C THR A 378 -16.49 -55.84 -35.55
N ALA A 379 -17.70 -55.29 -35.69
CA ALA A 379 -18.94 -56.05 -35.50
C ALA A 379 -19.13 -57.17 -36.54
N ALA A 380 -18.77 -56.93 -37.81
CA ALA A 380 -18.81 -57.92 -38.88
C ALA A 380 -17.78 -59.05 -38.69
N ILE A 381 -16.60 -58.72 -38.15
CA ILE A 381 -15.59 -59.72 -37.75
C ILE A 381 -16.10 -60.54 -36.54
N GLY A 382 -16.76 -59.88 -35.58
CA GLY A 382 -17.41 -60.54 -34.44
C GLY A 382 -18.50 -61.54 -34.84
N GLN A 383 -19.29 -61.25 -35.87
CA GLN A 383 -20.29 -62.18 -36.40
C GLN A 383 -19.67 -63.37 -37.14
N ARG A 384 -18.54 -63.21 -37.83
CA ARG A 384 -17.80 -64.33 -38.45
C ARG A 384 -17.19 -65.29 -37.43
N SER A 385 -16.84 -64.79 -36.23
CA SER A 385 -16.36 -65.63 -35.12
C SER A 385 -17.50 -66.35 -34.36
N SER A 386 -18.74 -65.88 -34.46
CA SER A 386 -19.88 -66.46 -33.71
C SER A 386 -20.48 -67.71 -34.36
N ASN A 387 -20.26 -67.92 -35.67
CA ASN A 387 -20.71 -69.14 -36.37
C ASN A 387 -19.83 -70.38 -36.14
N GLY A 388 -18.83 -70.28 -35.26
CA GLY A 388 -17.85 -71.33 -35.00
C GLY A 388 -17.55 -71.56 -33.52
N CYS A 389 -18.53 -71.52 -32.61
CA CYS A 389 -18.33 -72.08 -31.27
C CYS A 389 -19.66 -72.39 -30.57
N LEU A 390 -20.29 -73.50 -30.95
CA LEU A 390 -21.24 -74.22 -30.10
C LEU A 390 -20.47 -74.84 -28.91
N LEU A 391 -21.12 -74.88 -27.74
CA LEU A 391 -20.81 -75.65 -26.52
C LEU A 391 -19.84 -75.05 -25.48
N LYS A 392 -20.40 -74.36 -24.47
CA LYS A 392 -20.43 -74.77 -23.03
C LYS A 392 -20.71 -73.56 -22.13
N LYS A 393 -21.94 -73.48 -21.59
CA LYS A 393 -22.24 -72.71 -20.37
C LYS A 393 -22.07 -73.64 -19.17
N ILE A 394 -21.13 -73.32 -18.29
CA ILE A 394 -21.02 -73.90 -16.94
C ILE A 394 -21.10 -72.74 -15.94
N ASP A 395 -21.92 -72.97 -14.92
CA ASP A 395 -22.20 -72.15 -13.75
C ASP A 395 -20.99 -71.51 -13.06
N ARG A 396 -21.20 -70.29 -12.49
CA ARG A 396 -21.14 -70.09 -11.04
C ARG A 396 -21.56 -68.69 -10.56
N HIS A 397 -22.61 -68.72 -9.74
CA HIS A 397 -22.89 -67.96 -8.51
C HIS A 397 -21.91 -66.89 -7.96
N ARG A 398 -22.56 -65.77 -7.61
CA ARG A 398 -22.57 -65.00 -6.33
C ARG A 398 -21.66 -63.77 -6.13
N PRO A 399 -22.09 -62.82 -5.26
CA PRO A 399 -21.86 -61.37 -5.40
C PRO A 399 -21.16 -60.70 -4.19
N ILE A 400 -20.72 -59.43 -4.39
CA ILE A 400 -20.58 -58.31 -3.39
C ILE A 400 -19.48 -58.53 -2.31
N PRO A 401 -18.81 -57.51 -1.69
CA PRO A 401 -19.17 -56.08 -1.45
C PRO A 401 -18.09 -55.04 -1.87
N LEU A 402 -18.39 -53.76 -2.11
CA LEU A 402 -18.70 -52.65 -1.16
C LEU A 402 -17.64 -52.48 -0.04
N ILE A 403 -16.88 -51.39 -0.08
CA ILE A 403 -16.52 -50.48 1.04
C ILE A 403 -15.49 -49.45 0.52
N GLU A 404 -15.87 -48.18 0.68
CA GLU A 404 -15.11 -46.95 1.03
C GLU A 404 -13.60 -46.86 0.73
N MET A 405 -13.22 -45.79 0.00
CA MET A 405 -12.62 -44.57 0.57
C MET A 405 -12.95 -43.36 -0.32
#